data_AF-A0A401FVJ9-F1
#
_entry.id   AF-A0A401FVJ9-F1
#
_cell.length_a   1.000
_cell.length_b   1.000
_cell.length_c   1.000
_cell.angle_alpha   90.00
_cell.angle_beta   90.00
_cell.angle_gamma   90.00
#
_symmetry.space_group_name_H-M   'P 1'
#
loop_
_entity.id
_entity.type
_entity.pdbx_description
1 polymer ?
#
loop_
_entity_poly.entity_id
_entity_poly.type
_entity_poly.pdbx_seq_one_letter_code
_entity_poly.pdbx_strand_id
1 'polypeptide(L)'
;MGEAAKPTPYVKKYAVIRATGSVEIGFKQIIADKVDENSHVQVKNFIRRKIRDSSHNPKLGMIESMLAQFDSRWREKFDELLALEDKPSLKGSLTELVNARNEFAHGGDPIFDIEQTIKCFNDGRKVLEILDSVVNYEFDE
;
A
#
# COMPACT_ATOMS: atom_id res chain seq x y z
N MET A 1 16.76 -15.17 -19.77
CA MET A 1 17.88 -15.22 -18.79
C MET A 1 18.16 -16.70 -18.53
N GLY A 2 19.43 -17.12 -18.51
CA GLY A 2 19.76 -18.54 -18.31
C GLY A 2 19.52 -19.01 -16.87
N GLU A 3 19.24 -20.30 -16.68
CA GLU A 3 18.95 -20.98 -15.39
C GLU A 3 19.99 -20.73 -14.27
N ALA A 4 21.18 -20.24 -14.60
CA ALA A 4 22.26 -19.97 -13.64
C ALA A 4 22.37 -18.50 -13.17
N ALA A 5 21.54 -17.59 -13.68
CA ALA A 5 21.58 -16.18 -13.27
C ALA A 5 20.97 -16.02 -11.87
N LYS A 6 21.78 -16.14 -10.81
CA LYS A 6 21.37 -15.74 -9.46
C LYS A 6 21.22 -14.22 -9.44
N PRO A 7 20.01 -13.66 -9.24
CA PRO A 7 19.86 -12.21 -9.10
C PRO A 7 20.78 -11.75 -7.98
N THR A 8 21.61 -10.75 -8.25
CA THR A 8 22.53 -10.24 -7.23
C THR A 8 21.72 -9.76 -6.02
N PRO A 9 22.23 -9.88 -4.78
CA PRO A 9 21.51 -9.46 -3.58
C PRO A 9 20.94 -8.04 -3.67
N TYR A 10 21.65 -7.15 -4.38
CA TYR A 10 21.22 -5.77 -4.64
C TYR A 10 19.95 -5.67 -5.48
N VAL A 11 19.76 -6.54 -6.48
CA VAL A 11 18.54 -6.54 -7.30
C VAL A 11 17.32 -6.95 -6.46
N LYS A 12 17.47 -7.96 -5.60
CA LYS A 12 16.38 -8.39 -4.70
C LYS A 12 16.01 -7.29 -3.72
N LYS A 13 17.01 -6.68 -3.07
CA LYS A 13 16.82 -5.55 -2.15
C LYS A 13 16.15 -4.37 -2.85
N TYR A 14 16.64 -4.01 -4.03
CA TYR A 14 16.04 -2.94 -4.83
C TYR A 14 14.58 -3.25 -5.20
N ALA A 15 14.26 -4.48 -5.58
CA ALA A 15 12.90 -4.90 -5.88
C ALA A 15 11.96 -4.72 -4.68
N VAL A 16 12.40 -5.10 -3.47
CA VAL A 16 11.64 -4.88 -2.23
C VAL A 16 11.38 -3.39 -1.98
N ILE A 17 12.41 -2.54 -2.10
CA ILE A 17 12.27 -1.09 -1.95
C ILE A 17 11.25 -0.54 -2.95
N ARG A 18 11.37 -0.91 -4.22
CA ARG A 18 10.48 -0.44 -5.29
C ARG A 18 9.05 -0.92 -5.11
N ALA A 19 8.85 -2.20 -4.78
CA ALA A 19 7.53 -2.76 -4.54
C ALA A 19 6.84 -2.06 -3.36
N THR A 20 7.53 -1.95 -2.22
CA THR A 20 6.95 -1.30 -1.03
C THR A 20 6.63 0.17 -1.28
N GLY A 21 7.58 0.91 -1.88
CA GLY A 21 7.40 2.33 -2.17
C GLY A 21 6.29 2.58 -3.20
N SER A 22 6.10 1.67 -4.16
CA SER A 22 5.01 1.80 -5.14
C SER A 22 3.64 1.59 -4.50
N VAL A 23 3.50 0.62 -3.59
CA VAL A 23 2.26 0.43 -2.82
C VAL A 23 2.00 1.63 -1.92
N GLU A 24 3.04 2.15 -1.25
CA GLU A 24 2.95 3.33 -0.40
C GLU A 24 2.47 4.57 -1.16
N ILE A 25 3.08 4.85 -2.31
CA ILE A 25 2.67 5.98 -3.16
C ILE A 25 1.26 5.75 -3.69
N GLY A 26 0.93 4.53 -4.12
CA GLY A 26 -0.36 4.18 -4.69
C GLY A 26 -1.52 4.48 -3.75
N PHE A 27 -1.50 3.96 -2.51
CA PHE A 27 -2.63 4.15 -1.60
C PHE A 27 -2.79 5.62 -1.19
N LYS A 28 -1.67 6.33 -0.99
CA LYS A 28 -1.69 7.76 -0.68
C LYS A 28 -2.29 8.57 -1.80
N GLN A 29 -1.90 8.27 -3.04
CA GLN A 29 -2.36 8.98 -4.22
C GLN A 29 -3.86 8.78 -4.43
N ILE A 30 -4.35 7.53 -4.34
CA ILE A 30 -5.78 7.19 -4.47
C ILE A 30 -6.62 8.00 -3.47
N ILE A 31 -6.27 7.95 -2.19
CA ILE A 31 -7.02 8.67 -1.14
C ILE A 31 -6.92 10.18 -1.35
N ALA A 32 -5.69 10.70 -1.54
CA ALA A 32 -5.46 12.13 -1.63
C ALA A 32 -6.16 12.75 -2.85
N ASP A 33 -6.11 12.10 -4.01
CA ASP A 33 -6.76 12.62 -5.21
C ASP A 33 -8.28 12.69 -5.03
N LYS A 34 -8.89 11.69 -4.39
CA LYS A 34 -10.34 11.71 -4.14
C LYS A 34 -10.77 12.86 -3.23
N VAL A 35 -10.06 13.08 -2.12
CA VAL A 35 -10.44 14.11 -1.13
C VAL A 35 -9.95 15.51 -1.51
N ASP A 36 -8.91 15.61 -2.34
CA ASP A 36 -8.44 16.88 -2.91
C ASP A 36 -9.33 17.36 -4.06
N GLU A 37 -10.12 16.47 -4.68
CA GLU A 37 -11.03 16.81 -5.76
C GLU A 37 -12.00 17.92 -5.33
N ASN A 38 -12.03 19.03 -6.08
CA ASN A 38 -12.85 20.22 -5.80
C ASN A 38 -12.65 20.89 -4.41
N SER A 39 -11.66 20.46 -3.64
CA SER A 39 -11.34 21.05 -2.33
C SER A 39 -10.66 22.42 -2.45
N HIS A 40 -10.88 23.27 -1.44
CA HIS A 40 -10.18 24.54 -1.30
C HIS A 40 -8.67 24.35 -1.08
N VAL A 41 -7.87 25.35 -1.46
CA VAL A 41 -6.40 25.28 -1.39
C VAL A 41 -5.88 24.99 0.03
N GLN A 42 -6.55 25.47 1.07
CA GLN A 42 -6.19 25.21 2.47
C GLN A 42 -6.37 23.73 2.84
N VAL A 43 -7.44 23.10 2.36
CA VAL A 43 -7.70 21.67 2.54
C VAL A 43 -6.66 20.86 1.75
N LYS A 44 -6.41 21.21 0.49
CA LYS A 44 -5.37 20.58 -0.34
C LYS A 44 -3.99 20.63 0.33
N ASN A 45 -3.63 21.77 0.93
CA ASN A 45 -2.38 21.93 1.68
C ASN A 45 -2.34 21.07 2.95
N PHE A 46 -3.49 20.84 3.59
CA PHE A 46 -3.58 19.91 4.72
C PHE A 46 -3.41 18.46 4.25
N ILE A 47 -4.15 18.02 3.23
CA ILE A 47 -4.08 16.67 2.67
C ILE A 47 -2.69 16.34 2.16
N ARG A 48 -2.06 17.26 1.41
CA ARG A 48 -0.68 17.10 0.96
C ARG A 48 0.27 16.80 2.12
N ARG A 49 0.24 17.61 3.18
CA ARG A 49 1.12 17.43 4.35
C ARG A 49 0.78 16.17 5.15
N LYS A 50 -0.51 15.86 5.29
CA LYS A 50 -1.00 14.75 6.11
C LYS A 50 -0.83 13.39 5.43
N ILE A 51 -0.99 13.32 4.11
CA ILE A 51 -0.99 12.07 3.33
C ILE A 51 0.21 11.96 2.39
N ARG A 52 0.35 12.90 1.44
CA ARG A 52 1.30 12.78 0.31
C ARG A 52 2.75 12.84 0.78
N ASP A 53 3.07 13.84 1.59
CA ASP A 53 4.45 14.15 2.02
C ASP A 53 4.87 13.35 3.26
N SER A 54 3.92 12.78 4.00
CA SER A 54 4.20 12.01 5.22
C SER A 54 4.61 10.57 4.88
N SER A 55 5.65 10.06 5.54
CA SER A 55 6.09 8.68 5.36
C SER A 55 5.17 7.71 6.08
N HIS A 56 4.78 6.63 5.41
CA HIS A 56 3.88 5.64 5.96
C HIS A 56 4.34 4.22 5.64
N ASN A 57 4.15 3.31 6.59
CA ASN A 57 4.25 1.89 6.31
C ASN A 57 2.94 1.45 5.65
N PRO A 58 2.92 0.98 4.39
CA PRO A 58 1.70 0.53 3.71
C PRO A 58 1.19 -0.82 4.24
N LYS A 59 1.10 -0.97 5.57
CA LYS A 59 0.45 -2.10 6.22
C LYS A 59 -1.07 -1.90 6.11
N LEU A 60 -1.81 -3.00 6.03
CA LEU A 60 -3.27 -2.94 5.87
C LEU A 60 -3.96 -2.07 6.93
N GLY A 61 -3.55 -2.20 8.20
CA GLY A 61 -4.11 -1.39 9.29
C GLY A 61 -3.83 0.11 9.18
N MET A 62 -2.75 0.52 8.50
CA MET A 62 -2.49 1.94 8.23
C MET A 62 -3.49 2.48 7.21
N ILE A 63 -3.77 1.71 6.16
CA ILE A 63 -4.74 2.08 5.13
C ILE A 63 -6.14 2.16 5.75
N GLU A 64 -6.56 1.14 6.51
CA GLU A 64 -7.83 1.12 7.25
C GLU A 64 -7.97 2.34 8.20
N SER A 65 -6.91 2.66 8.94
CA SER A 65 -6.90 3.80 9.85
C SER A 65 -6.95 5.15 9.12
N MET A 66 -6.39 5.23 7.92
CA MET A 66 -6.44 6.45 7.11
C MET A 66 -7.83 6.65 6.52
N LEU A 67 -8.46 5.58 6.00
CA LEU A 67 -9.85 5.63 5.52
C LEU A 67 -10.81 6.12 6.61
N ALA A 68 -10.73 5.56 7.81
CA ALA A 68 -11.59 5.94 8.92
C ALA A 68 -11.43 7.40 9.39
N GLN A 69 -10.30 8.06 9.09
CA GLN A 69 -10.12 9.48 9.37
C GLN A 69 -10.91 10.38 8.40
N PHE A 70 -11.28 9.86 7.23
CA PHE A 70 -12.09 10.57 6.23
C PHE A 70 -13.56 10.18 6.32
N ASP A 71 -13.85 8.89 6.28
CA ASP A 71 -15.21 8.35 6.37
C ASP A 71 -15.17 6.92 6.93
N SER A 72 -15.92 6.65 8.01
CA SER A 72 -16.00 5.31 8.58
C SER A 72 -16.60 4.31 7.60
N ARG A 73 -17.52 4.75 6.72
CA ARG A 73 -18.16 3.92 5.70
C ARG A 73 -17.15 3.42 4.67
N TRP A 74 -16.13 4.21 4.34
CA TRP A 74 -15.04 3.76 3.48
C TRP A 74 -14.26 2.62 4.13
N ARG A 75 -13.91 2.75 5.41
CA ARG A 75 -13.23 1.66 6.12
C ARG A 75 -14.11 0.40 6.17
N GLU A 76 -15.39 0.53 6.46
CA GLU A 76 -16.33 -0.59 6.55
C GLU A 76 -16.46 -1.31 5.19
N LYS A 77 -16.65 -0.55 4.10
CA LYS A 77 -16.74 -1.13 2.76
C LYS A 77 -15.43 -1.77 2.31
N PHE A 78 -14.29 -1.15 2.66
CA PHE A 78 -12.98 -1.72 2.39
C PHE A 78 -12.77 -3.05 3.13
N ASP A 79 -13.19 -3.12 4.40
CA ASP A 79 -13.14 -4.35 5.19
C ASP A 79 -14.04 -5.45 4.60
N GLU A 80 -15.28 -5.08 4.21
CA GLU A 80 -16.22 -5.98 3.52
C GLU A 80 -15.62 -6.57 2.24
N LEU A 81 -15.10 -5.73 1.34
CA LEU A 81 -14.54 -6.18 0.07
C LEU A 81 -13.26 -7.00 0.25
N LEU A 82 -12.43 -6.68 1.25
CA LEU A 82 -11.27 -7.52 1.59
C LEU A 82 -11.68 -8.88 2.14
N ALA A 83 -12.80 -8.97 2.87
CA ALA A 83 -13.31 -10.23 3.42
C ALA A 83 -13.89 -11.17 2.33
N LEU A 84 -14.31 -10.63 1.19
CA LEU A 84 -14.67 -11.42 0.00
C LEU A 84 -13.44 -12.02 -0.70
N GLU A 85 -12.27 -11.47 -0.42
CA GLU A 85 -10.96 -11.95 -0.84
C GLU A 85 -10.26 -12.67 0.33
N ASP A 86 -9.00 -13.06 0.19
CA ASP A 86 -8.20 -13.61 1.28
C ASP A 86 -7.53 -12.50 2.11
N LYS A 87 -8.33 -11.78 2.92
CA LYS A 87 -7.83 -10.69 3.79
C LYS A 87 -6.59 -11.08 4.62
N PRO A 88 -6.53 -12.25 5.29
CA PRO A 88 -5.34 -12.68 6.02
C PRO A 88 -4.08 -12.76 5.14
N SER A 89 -4.18 -13.34 3.94
CA SER A 89 -3.07 -13.43 3.00
C SER A 89 -2.62 -12.05 2.51
N LEU A 90 -3.56 -11.18 2.13
CA LEU A 90 -3.26 -9.81 1.69
C LEU A 90 -2.56 -9.00 2.78
N LYS A 91 -3.06 -9.10 4.03
CA LYS A 91 -2.44 -8.47 5.21
C LYS A 91 -1.04 -9.01 5.47
N GLY A 92 -0.85 -10.33 5.35
CA GLY A 92 0.43 -11.01 5.50
C GLY A 92 1.44 -10.48 4.50
N SER A 93 1.09 -10.49 3.22
CA SER A 93 1.93 -10.00 2.12
C SER A 93 2.39 -8.55 2.29
N LEU A 94 1.48 -7.63 2.64
CA LEU A 94 1.87 -6.23 2.90
C LEU A 94 2.80 -6.12 4.11
N THR A 95 2.55 -6.91 5.16
CA THR A 95 3.37 -6.88 6.38
C THR A 95 4.79 -7.40 6.10
N GLU A 96 4.90 -8.52 5.38
CA GLU A 96 6.16 -9.11 4.95
C GLU A 96 6.99 -8.13 4.13
N LEU A 97 6.36 -7.52 3.12
CA LEU A 97 7.02 -6.57 2.23
C LEU A 97 7.55 -5.34 2.99
N VAL A 98 6.75 -4.78 3.91
CA VAL A 98 7.16 -3.67 4.78
C VAL A 98 8.29 -4.06 5.72
N ASN A 99 8.22 -5.25 6.31
CA ASN A 99 9.26 -5.72 7.24
C ASN A 99 10.59 -5.92 6.51
N ALA A 100 10.58 -6.53 5.31
CA ALA A 100 11.77 -6.69 4.49
C ALA A 100 12.39 -5.34 4.10
N ARG A 101 11.57 -4.35 3.69
CA ARG A 101 12.04 -2.99 3.42
C ARG A 101 12.70 -2.35 4.65
N ASN A 102 12.05 -2.44 5.81
CA ASN A 102 12.53 -1.83 7.04
C ASN A 102 13.83 -2.47 7.51
N GLU A 103 13.92 -3.80 7.47
CA GLU A 103 15.13 -4.53 7.81
C GLU A 103 16.31 -4.06 6.94
N PHE A 104 16.11 -3.96 5.62
CA PHE A 104 17.14 -3.43 4.73
C PHE A 104 17.50 -1.97 5.03
N ALA A 105 16.52 -1.10 5.26
CA ALA A 105 16.75 0.32 5.58
C ALA A 105 17.53 0.52 6.89
N HIS A 106 17.40 -0.40 7.84
CA HIS A 106 18.15 -0.41 9.09
C HIS A 106 19.52 -1.12 8.99
N GLY A 107 19.95 -1.50 7.78
CA GLY A 107 21.26 -2.12 7.53
C GLY A 107 21.28 -3.65 7.61
N GLY A 108 20.11 -4.28 7.71
CA GLY A 108 19.97 -5.74 7.69
C GLY A 108 20.08 -6.35 6.29
N ASP A 109 19.95 -7.68 6.24
CA ASP A 109 20.03 -8.48 5.01
C ASP A 109 18.78 -9.36 4.88
N PRO A 110 17.62 -8.77 4.54
CA PRO A 110 16.38 -9.54 4.48
C PRO A 110 16.51 -10.64 3.42
N ILE A 111 16.30 -11.88 3.86
CA ILE A 111 16.20 -13.03 2.95
C ILE A 111 14.80 -12.99 2.34
N PHE A 112 14.65 -12.19 1.29
CA PHE A 112 13.39 -11.99 0.59
C PHE A 112 13.60 -12.29 -0.89
N ASP A 113 12.95 -13.33 -1.39
CA ASP A 113 13.17 -13.75 -2.77
C ASP A 113 12.37 -12.89 -3.76
N ILE A 114 12.80 -12.91 -5.02
CA ILE A 114 12.14 -12.16 -6.08
C ILE A 114 10.72 -12.66 -6.33
N GLU A 115 10.47 -13.97 -6.24
CA GLU A 115 9.13 -14.54 -6.40
C GLU A 115 8.20 -14.08 -5.28
N GLN A 116 8.69 -14.08 -4.04
CA GLN A 116 7.96 -13.54 -2.88
C GLN A 116 7.69 -12.04 -3.04
N THR A 117 8.65 -11.27 -3.54
CA THR A 117 8.47 -9.85 -3.86
C THR A 117 7.35 -9.63 -4.88
N ILE A 118 7.34 -10.42 -5.96
CA ILE A 118 6.30 -10.34 -7.00
C ILE A 118 4.94 -10.68 -6.42
N LYS A 119 4.84 -11.78 -5.65
CA LYS A 119 3.59 -12.16 -4.97
C LYS A 119 3.09 -11.03 -4.07
N CYS A 120 3.91 -10.55 -3.14
CA CYS A 120 3.50 -9.51 -2.20
C CYS A 120 3.15 -8.19 -2.90
N PHE A 121 3.82 -7.86 -4.00
CA PHE A 121 3.47 -6.69 -4.81
C PHE A 121 2.11 -6.86 -5.50
N ASN A 122 1.83 -8.03 -6.08
CA ASN A 122 0.54 -8.31 -6.70
C ASN A 122 -0.61 -8.30 -5.67
N ASP A 123 -0.38 -8.87 -4.50
CA ASP A 123 -1.32 -8.79 -3.38
C ASP A 123 -1.54 -7.33 -2.95
N GLY A 124 -0.46 -6.54 -2.88
CA GLY A 124 -0.55 -5.10 -2.64
C GLY A 124 -1.34 -4.35 -3.72
N ARG A 125 -1.16 -4.70 -5.00
CA ARG A 125 -1.93 -4.12 -6.11
C ARG A 125 -3.41 -4.44 -5.98
N LYS A 126 -3.77 -5.68 -5.62
CA LYS A 126 -5.16 -6.06 -5.36
C LYS A 126 -5.78 -5.23 -4.24
N VAL A 127 -5.02 -4.97 -3.16
CA VAL A 127 -5.46 -4.06 -2.09
C VAL A 127 -5.68 -2.63 -2.62
N LEU A 128 -4.83 -2.13 -3.50
CA LEU A 128 -5.02 -0.81 -4.13
C LEU A 128 -6.24 -0.76 -5.06
N GLU A 129 -6.50 -1.82 -5.82
CA GLU A 129 -7.69 -1.93 -6.68
C GLU A 129 -8.98 -1.87 -5.84
N ILE A 130 -9.00 -2.60 -4.70
CA ILE A 130 -10.14 -2.56 -3.76
C ILE A 130 -10.26 -1.15 -3.16
N LEU A 131 -9.15 -0.55 -2.72
CA LEU A 131 -9.14 0.80 -2.17
C LEU A 131 -9.72 1.82 -3.16
N ASP A 132 -9.30 1.78 -4.42
CA ASP A 132 -9.76 2.68 -5.47
C ASP A 132 -11.28 2.53 -5.71
N SER A 133 -11.78 1.29 -5.74
CA SER A 133 -13.23 1.05 -5.87
C SER A 133 -14.03 1.58 -4.68
N VAL A 134 -13.48 1.53 -3.46
CA VAL A 134 -14.14 2.02 -2.24
C VAL A 134 -14.23 3.54 -2.23
N VAL A 135 -13.12 4.24 -2.49
CA VAL A 135 -13.12 5.71 -2.40
C VAL A 135 -13.96 6.35 -3.52
N ASN A 136 -14.21 5.61 -4.60
CA ASN A 136 -15.08 6.03 -5.69
C ASN A 136 -16.49 5.42 -5.61
N TYR A 137 -16.81 4.68 -4.55
CA TYR A 137 -18.15 4.13 -4.34
C TYR A 137 -19.12 5.25 -3.93
N GLU A 138 -20.30 5.28 -4.56
CA GLU A 138 -21.38 6.17 -4.18
C GLU A 138 -22.18 5.55 -3.03
N PHE A 139 -22.06 6.13 -1.84
CA PHE A 139 -22.86 5.73 -0.68
C PHE A 139 -24.19 6.47 -0.74
N ASP A 140 -25.29 5.74 -0.57
CA ASP A 140 -26.60 6.36 -0.36
C ASP A 140 -26.56 7.24 0.90
N GLU A 141 -27.18 8.42 0.83
CA GLU A 141 -27.24 9.40 1.92
C GLU A 141 -28.12 8.94 3.10
#